data_AF-A0A938P4A8-F1
#
_entry.id   AF-A0A938P4A8-F1
#
_cell.length_a   1.000
_cell.length_b   1.000
_cell.length_c   1.000
_cell.angle_alpha   90.00
_cell.angle_beta   90.00
_cell.angle_gamma   90.00
#
_symmetry.space_group_name_H-M   'P 1'
#
loop_
_entity.id
_entity.type
_entity.pdbx_description
1 polymer ?
#
loop_
_entity_poly.entity_id
_entity_poly.type
_entity_poly.pdbx_seq_one_letter_code
_entity_poly.pdbx_strand_id
1 'polypeptide(L)'
;MVQSLFKTIAILMGCVTLATAQDRPTFTVGTATASHGQKTFGAIEVPAGIDTATSIPVVVVHGSKAGPVLALVAGSHGTEYASIVALEKLIGVLDPHEISGTVVIVPLVNIPSFQRIIVHLNPIDGKNMNRMYPGRMDGTQTDRASYLITKHVVEQCDHLIDLHGGDIDESLRPYSYWTRTGRAEQDRISRDMVLAFGLDHIVISTERPTDPNASRYLENTATTRGKPSITVEAGHAGTVDPNDVEMLMYGCLNVMRYLKMLPGNAALIENPVWIRQLVTVASEQTGIFYPQVKRGTYVEKGMMVGYVTDYVGKKIFEARAPASGVVLYIRAVPSINKGETIISIGIVGGGGVIE
;
A
#
# COMPACT_ATOMS: atom_id res chain seq x y z
N MET A 1 13.35 34.46 -78.16
CA MET A 1 14.72 34.66 -77.66
C MET A 1 14.62 34.73 -76.14
N VAL A 2 15.47 33.96 -75.47
CA VAL A 2 15.39 33.45 -74.09
C VAL A 2 15.50 34.55 -73.02
N GLN A 3 14.70 34.47 -71.95
CA GLN A 3 15.02 35.00 -70.60
C GLN A 3 14.07 34.30 -69.60
N SER A 4 14.52 33.23 -68.95
CA SER A 4 15.33 33.18 -67.73
C SER A 4 14.45 33.08 -66.48
N LEU A 5 14.49 31.87 -65.95
CA LEU A 5 13.91 31.33 -64.73
C LEU A 5 14.68 31.90 -63.52
N PHE A 6 14.01 32.54 -62.56
CA PHE A 6 14.50 32.57 -61.18
C PHE A 6 13.36 32.39 -60.19
N LYS A 7 13.48 31.30 -59.44
CA LYS A 7 12.62 30.88 -58.34
C LYS A 7 12.87 31.77 -57.12
N THR A 8 11.81 32.14 -56.42
CA THR A 8 11.91 32.51 -55.00
C THR A 8 10.79 31.78 -54.26
N ILE A 9 11.14 30.61 -53.72
CA ILE A 9 10.32 29.91 -52.72
C ILE A 9 10.67 30.59 -51.39
N ALA A 10 9.73 31.38 -50.85
CA ALA A 10 9.82 31.88 -49.49
C ALA A 10 9.52 30.72 -48.54
N ILE A 11 10.56 30.16 -47.92
CA ILE A 11 10.42 29.22 -46.81
C ILE A 11 10.01 30.05 -45.59
N LEU A 12 8.72 29.97 -45.21
CA LEU A 12 8.24 30.48 -43.94
C LEU A 12 8.82 29.58 -42.84
N MET A 13 9.96 29.97 -42.29
CA MET A 13 10.49 29.37 -41.06
C MET A 13 9.57 29.79 -39.92
N GLY A 14 8.57 28.97 -39.62
CA GLY A 14 7.79 29.10 -38.40
C GLY A 14 8.72 28.89 -37.21
N CYS A 15 9.01 29.97 -36.47
CA CYS A 15 9.62 29.88 -35.15
C CYS A 15 8.74 28.99 -34.28
N VAL A 16 9.16 27.73 -34.11
CA VAL A 16 8.72 26.93 -32.98
C VAL A 16 9.26 27.65 -31.76
N THR A 17 8.39 28.38 -31.08
CA THR A 17 8.66 28.84 -29.71
C THR A 17 8.90 27.57 -28.90
N LEU A 18 10.18 27.27 -28.63
CA LEU A 18 10.57 26.40 -27.54
C LEU A 18 9.88 27.00 -26.31
N ALA A 19 8.82 26.33 -25.84
CA ALA A 19 8.25 26.62 -24.54
C ALA A 19 9.42 26.51 -23.56
N THR A 20 9.87 27.66 -23.06
CA THR A 20 10.82 27.73 -21.96
C THR A 20 10.29 26.80 -20.88
N ALA A 21 11.13 25.88 -20.40
CA ALA A 21 10.81 25.00 -19.28
C ALA A 21 10.19 25.86 -18.18
N GLN A 22 8.87 25.79 -18.06
CA GLN A 22 8.12 26.60 -17.13
C GLN A 22 8.51 26.09 -15.76
N ASP A 23 9.14 26.94 -14.94
CA ASP A 23 9.68 26.61 -13.61
C ASP A 23 8.59 25.91 -12.79
N ARG A 24 8.63 24.57 -12.75
CA ARG A 24 7.75 23.80 -11.89
C ARG A 24 8.23 24.04 -10.46
N PRO A 25 7.32 24.39 -9.52
CA PRO A 25 7.72 24.66 -8.15
C PRO A 25 8.37 23.43 -7.54
N THR A 26 9.31 23.65 -6.63
CA THR A 26 9.89 22.58 -5.81
C THR A 26 8.80 21.85 -5.05
N PHE A 27 8.93 20.52 -4.93
CA PHE A 27 8.01 19.70 -4.15
C PHE A 27 8.59 19.41 -2.76
N THR A 28 7.83 19.63 -1.70
CA THR A 28 8.29 19.52 -0.31
C THR A 28 7.40 18.63 0.54
N VAL A 29 8.01 17.62 1.18
CA VAL A 29 7.36 16.75 2.17
C VAL A 29 8.26 16.68 3.40
N GLY A 30 7.77 17.18 4.55
CA GLY A 30 8.61 17.33 5.73
C GLY A 30 9.84 18.19 5.42
N THR A 31 11.03 17.67 5.72
CA THR A 31 12.32 18.32 5.40
C THR A 31 12.87 17.98 4.00
N ALA A 32 12.27 17.03 3.28
CA ALA A 32 12.67 16.71 1.91
C ALA A 32 12.08 17.73 0.93
N THR A 33 12.93 18.49 0.25
CA THR A 33 12.55 19.44 -0.81
C THR A 33 13.30 19.07 -2.09
N ALA A 34 12.60 18.86 -3.20
CA ALA A 34 13.20 18.49 -4.47
C ALA A 34 12.80 19.47 -5.57
N SER A 35 13.79 19.97 -6.32
CA SER A 35 13.55 20.65 -7.60
C SER A 35 13.28 19.61 -8.70
N HIS A 36 12.81 20.02 -9.87
CA HIS A 36 12.50 19.10 -10.95
C HIS A 36 13.74 18.28 -11.37
N GLY A 37 13.56 17.00 -11.66
CA GLY A 37 14.67 16.10 -11.98
C GLY A 37 15.57 15.76 -10.78
N GLN A 38 15.14 16.03 -9.54
CA GLN A 38 15.89 15.68 -8.35
C GLN A 38 15.21 14.59 -7.51
N LYS A 39 16.05 13.83 -6.81
CA LYS A 39 15.67 12.94 -5.73
C LYS A 39 16.28 13.47 -4.44
N THR A 40 15.46 13.73 -3.43
CA THR A 40 15.93 14.22 -2.13
C THR A 40 15.38 13.40 -0.99
N PHE A 41 16.17 13.32 0.07
CA PHE A 41 15.90 12.55 1.28
C PHE A 41 15.67 13.53 2.43
N GLY A 42 14.75 13.18 3.31
CA GLY A 42 14.48 13.95 4.51
C GLY A 42 13.61 13.14 5.46
N ALA A 43 12.87 13.85 6.29
CA ALA A 43 11.98 13.27 7.26
C ALA A 43 10.76 14.13 7.52
N ILE A 44 9.67 13.48 7.92
CA ILE A 44 8.53 14.09 8.56
C ILE A 44 8.80 14.04 10.07
N GLU A 45 9.14 15.19 10.65
CA GLU A 45 9.45 15.31 12.07
C GLU A 45 8.16 15.31 12.90
N VAL A 46 8.02 14.30 13.77
CA VAL A 46 6.92 14.19 14.73
C VAL A 46 7.40 14.76 16.06
N PRO A 47 6.97 15.98 16.45
CA PRO A 47 7.46 16.59 17.67
C PRO A 47 7.04 15.81 18.92
N ALA A 48 7.77 16.01 20.02
CA ALA A 48 7.37 15.52 21.32
C ALA A 48 6.05 16.17 21.75
N GLY A 49 5.22 15.41 22.46
CA GLY A 49 3.95 15.86 23.02
C GLY A 49 3.81 15.29 24.42
N ILE A 50 2.72 14.55 24.67
CA ILE A 50 2.58 13.76 25.91
C ILE A 50 3.61 12.63 26.03
N ASP A 51 4.18 12.21 24.90
CA ASP A 51 5.21 11.19 24.76
C ASP A 51 6.32 11.64 23.80
N THR A 52 7.31 10.79 23.56
CA THR A 52 8.56 11.16 22.88
C THR A 52 8.35 11.55 21.41
N ALA A 53 9.23 12.41 20.90
CA ALA A 53 9.33 12.70 19.47
C ALA A 53 9.74 11.45 18.67
N THR A 54 9.51 11.49 17.36
CA THR A 54 10.09 10.54 16.39
C THR A 54 10.28 11.22 15.03
N SER A 55 11.08 10.63 14.15
CA SER A 55 11.38 11.17 12.82
C SER A 55 11.09 10.09 11.78
N ILE A 56 10.19 10.36 10.84
CA ILE A 56 9.71 9.40 9.85
C ILE A 56 10.44 9.67 8.53
N PRO A 57 11.28 8.76 8.01
CA PRO A 57 12.03 8.99 6.78
C PRO A 57 11.09 9.15 5.59
N VAL A 58 11.40 10.11 4.72
CA VAL A 58 10.67 10.35 3.47
C VAL A 58 11.63 10.66 2.33
N VAL A 59 11.28 10.18 1.14
CA VAL A 59 11.99 10.47 -0.11
C VAL A 59 11.03 11.14 -1.07
N VAL A 60 11.47 12.23 -1.69
CA VAL A 60 10.76 12.91 -2.77
C VAL A 60 11.55 12.70 -4.05
N VAL A 61 10.97 11.99 -5.01
CA VAL A 61 11.48 11.86 -6.37
C VAL A 61 10.67 12.76 -7.27
N HIS A 62 11.16 13.96 -7.54
CA HIS A 62 10.45 14.94 -8.36
C HIS A 62 10.90 14.82 -9.82
N GLY A 63 10.02 14.29 -10.65
CA GLY A 63 10.28 13.97 -12.05
C GLY A 63 10.62 15.19 -12.90
N SER A 64 11.43 15.00 -13.93
CA SER A 64 11.81 16.04 -14.90
C SER A 64 10.62 16.57 -15.70
N LYS A 65 9.56 15.78 -15.85
CA LYS A 65 8.35 16.10 -16.63
C LYS A 65 7.13 16.27 -15.72
N ALA A 66 6.15 17.08 -16.16
CA ALA A 66 4.89 17.24 -15.46
C ALA A 66 4.07 15.93 -15.42
N GLY A 67 3.32 15.71 -14.36
CA GLY A 67 2.52 14.50 -14.13
C GLY A 67 1.94 14.48 -12.71
N PRO A 68 1.26 13.39 -12.33
CA PRO A 68 0.58 13.28 -11.04
C PRO A 68 1.56 13.08 -9.88
N VAL A 69 1.06 13.24 -8.66
CA VAL A 69 1.77 12.88 -7.42
C VAL A 69 1.28 11.53 -6.91
N LEU A 70 2.18 10.54 -6.85
CA LEU A 70 1.92 9.22 -6.28
C LEU A 70 2.61 9.09 -4.91
N ALA A 71 1.83 8.80 -3.88
CA ALA A 71 2.35 8.44 -2.56
C ALA A 71 2.46 6.92 -2.41
N LEU A 72 3.61 6.45 -1.95
CA LEU A 72 3.90 5.05 -1.64
C LEU A 72 4.31 4.97 -0.18
N VAL A 73 3.53 4.27 0.63
CA VAL A 73 3.74 4.23 2.09
C VAL A 73 3.77 2.80 2.58
N ALA A 74 4.72 2.47 3.45
CA ALA A 74 4.83 1.15 4.08
C ALA A 74 5.20 1.27 5.56
N GLY A 75 5.12 0.15 6.28
CA GLY A 75 5.61 0.06 7.65
C GLY A 75 4.73 0.78 8.68
N SER A 76 3.42 0.82 8.48
CA SER A 76 2.47 1.20 9.55
C SER A 76 2.57 0.21 10.73
N HIS A 77 2.78 -1.07 10.42
CA HIS A 77 3.35 -2.04 11.34
C HIS A 77 4.83 -2.22 10.98
N GLY A 78 5.72 -2.02 11.95
CA GLY A 78 7.17 -1.95 11.71
C GLY A 78 7.81 -3.32 11.45
N THR A 79 7.07 -4.41 11.48
CA THR A 79 7.60 -5.77 11.34
C THR A 79 7.05 -6.51 10.10
N GLU A 80 6.33 -5.78 9.24
CA GLU A 80 5.95 -6.19 7.89
C GLU A 80 7.10 -5.91 6.89
N TYR A 81 8.19 -6.67 7.01
CA TYR A 81 9.45 -6.28 6.38
C TYR A 81 9.45 -6.28 4.85
N ALA A 82 8.65 -7.13 4.20
CA ALA A 82 8.64 -7.23 2.74
C ALA A 82 8.25 -5.92 2.05
N SER A 83 7.25 -5.20 2.57
CA SER A 83 6.81 -3.91 2.03
C SER A 83 7.83 -2.79 2.28
N ILE A 84 8.46 -2.79 3.46
CA ILE A 84 9.52 -1.84 3.81
C ILE A 84 10.71 -2.00 2.85
N VAL A 85 11.19 -3.23 2.66
CA VAL A 85 12.32 -3.54 1.78
C VAL A 85 11.97 -3.30 0.31
N ALA A 86 10.73 -3.55 -0.12
CA ALA A 86 10.28 -3.25 -1.47
C ALA A 86 10.36 -1.74 -1.77
N LEU A 87 9.94 -0.88 -0.85
CA LEU A 87 10.07 0.57 -1.02
C LEU A 87 11.53 1.04 -0.94
N GLU A 88 12.36 0.44 -0.08
CA GLU A 88 13.81 0.70 -0.05
C GLU A 88 14.46 0.41 -1.42
N LYS A 89 14.20 -0.76 -2.00
CA LYS A 89 14.70 -1.12 -3.33
C LYS A 89 14.14 -0.19 -4.42
N LEU A 90 12.85 0.14 -4.33
CA LEU A 90 12.21 1.06 -5.28
C LEU A 90 12.90 2.43 -5.28
N ILE A 91 13.24 2.97 -4.11
CA ILE A 91 14.01 4.22 -3.99
C ILE A 91 15.32 4.15 -4.78
N GLY A 92 16.01 3.00 -4.75
CA GLY A 92 17.27 2.80 -5.49
C GLY A 92 17.12 2.83 -7.02
N VAL A 93 16.00 2.33 -7.56
CA VAL A 93 15.82 2.16 -9.01
C VAL A 93 15.15 3.35 -9.71
N LEU A 94 14.46 4.22 -8.96
CA LEU A 94 13.75 5.35 -9.56
C LEU A 94 14.71 6.46 -10.02
N ASP A 95 14.77 6.75 -11.31
CA ASP A 95 15.48 7.90 -11.86
C ASP A 95 14.52 9.09 -12.05
N PRO A 96 14.71 10.23 -11.35
CA PRO A 96 13.86 11.41 -11.54
C PRO A 96 13.90 11.96 -12.99
N HIS A 97 14.92 11.65 -13.80
CA HIS A 97 14.94 12.06 -15.21
C HIS A 97 13.93 11.30 -16.08
N GLU A 98 13.54 10.09 -15.68
CA GLU A 98 12.59 9.26 -16.41
C GLU A 98 11.13 9.46 -15.96
N ILE A 99 10.92 10.13 -14.83
CA ILE A 99 9.61 10.27 -14.20
C ILE A 99 8.86 11.51 -14.69
N SER A 100 7.57 11.32 -14.97
CA SER A 100 6.57 12.37 -15.14
C SER A 100 5.74 12.49 -13.86
N GLY A 101 5.78 13.65 -13.20
CA GLY A 101 5.11 13.90 -11.92
C GLY A 101 6.05 13.83 -10.72
N THR A 102 5.56 13.33 -9.60
CA THR A 102 6.31 13.20 -8.34
C THR A 102 5.98 11.88 -7.66
N VAL A 103 6.99 11.20 -7.12
CA VAL A 103 6.79 10.06 -6.22
C VAL A 103 7.21 10.46 -4.81
N VAL A 104 6.30 10.33 -3.86
CA VAL A 104 6.57 10.49 -2.43
C VAL A 104 6.64 9.11 -1.81
N ILE A 105 7.76 8.77 -1.19
CA ILE A 105 8.00 7.42 -0.65
C ILE A 105 8.26 7.54 0.85
N VAL A 106 7.42 6.89 1.65
CA VAL A 106 7.60 6.75 3.10
C VAL A 106 7.78 5.26 3.39
N PRO A 107 9.03 4.75 3.41
CA PRO A 107 9.29 3.31 3.48
C PRO A 107 8.96 2.69 4.84
N LEU A 108 8.93 3.48 5.91
CA LEU A 108 8.68 3.00 7.27
C LEU A 108 8.07 4.12 8.11
N VAL A 109 6.79 4.00 8.45
CA VAL A 109 6.10 4.98 9.32
C VAL A 109 6.38 4.71 10.80
N ASN A 110 6.21 3.47 11.25
CA ASN A 110 6.30 3.10 12.67
C ASN A 110 7.72 2.67 13.06
N ILE A 111 8.62 3.65 13.13
CA ILE A 111 10.03 3.45 13.46
C ILE A 111 10.23 2.71 14.80
N PRO A 112 9.53 3.03 15.90
CA PRO A 112 9.73 2.34 17.17
C PRO A 112 9.28 0.87 17.13
N SER A 113 8.23 0.54 16.37
CA SER A 113 7.80 -0.85 16.16
C SER A 113 8.90 -1.67 15.46
N PHE A 114 9.49 -1.13 14.38
CA PHE A 114 10.59 -1.79 13.67
C PHE A 114 11.81 -1.99 14.57
N GLN A 115 12.28 -0.92 15.23
CA GLN A 115 13.50 -0.95 16.04
C GLN A 115 13.41 -1.91 17.24
N ARG A 116 12.21 -2.10 17.78
CA ARG A 116 11.97 -2.96 18.95
C ARG A 116 11.37 -4.31 18.58
N ILE A 117 11.12 -4.57 17.29
CA ILE A 117 10.51 -5.80 16.78
C ILE A 117 9.14 -6.05 17.47
N ILE A 118 8.30 -5.01 17.46
CA ILE A 118 6.97 -5.04 18.11
C ILE A 118 5.89 -5.13 17.04
N VAL A 119 5.23 -6.29 17.04
CA VAL A 119 4.14 -6.67 16.13
C VAL A 119 2.92 -5.77 16.35
N HIS A 120 2.27 -5.31 15.28
CA HIS A 120 1.03 -4.52 15.21
C HIS A 120 1.02 -3.13 15.86
N LEU A 121 1.84 -2.89 16.87
CA LEU A 121 1.70 -1.77 17.79
C LEU A 121 2.92 -0.86 17.79
N ASN A 122 2.68 0.43 18.01
CA ASN A 122 3.75 1.33 18.44
C ASN A 122 4.02 1.12 19.94
N PRO A 123 5.23 0.70 20.35
CA PRO A 123 5.55 0.45 21.76
C PRO A 123 5.62 1.70 22.64
N ILE A 124 5.54 2.90 22.05
CA ILE A 124 5.53 4.15 22.83
C ILE A 124 4.17 4.38 23.49
N ASP A 125 3.07 4.05 22.81
CA ASP A 125 1.71 4.34 23.27
C ASP A 125 0.76 3.12 23.20
N GLY A 126 1.25 1.97 22.73
CA GLY A 126 0.48 0.73 22.63
C GLY A 126 -0.60 0.74 21.56
N LYS A 127 -0.60 1.72 20.65
CA LYS A 127 -1.63 1.85 19.61
C LYS A 127 -1.24 1.13 18.32
N ASN A 128 -2.24 0.59 17.64
CA ASN A 128 -2.09 0.15 16.26
C ASN A 128 -2.17 1.36 15.33
N MET A 129 -1.07 1.68 14.65
CA MET A 129 -0.99 2.86 13.77
C MET A 129 -1.96 2.80 12.59
N ASN A 130 -2.22 1.60 12.06
CA ASN A 130 -3.19 1.36 10.99
C ASN A 130 -4.66 1.45 11.48
N ARG A 131 -4.92 2.08 12.63
CA ARG A 131 -6.26 2.37 13.17
C ARG A 131 -6.43 3.83 13.63
N MET A 132 -5.39 4.66 13.49
CA MET A 132 -5.32 5.99 14.11
C MET A 132 -5.33 7.14 13.11
N TYR A 133 -5.66 6.87 11.84
CA TYR A 133 -5.92 7.94 10.87
C TYR A 133 -7.28 8.60 11.14
N PRO A 134 -7.52 9.86 10.70
CA PRO A 134 -6.56 10.79 10.12
C PRO A 134 -5.56 11.38 11.14
N GLY A 135 -5.63 10.95 12.41
CA GLY A 135 -4.74 11.40 13.48
C GLY A 135 -5.10 12.77 14.05
N ARG A 136 -4.35 13.18 15.07
CA ARG A 136 -4.49 14.49 15.73
C ARG A 136 -3.16 14.92 16.39
N MET A 137 -2.83 16.20 16.31
CA MET A 137 -1.54 16.72 16.83
C MET A 137 -1.44 16.81 18.35
N ASP A 138 -2.55 16.82 19.05
CA ASP A 138 -2.62 16.87 20.52
C ASP A 138 -2.69 15.47 21.16
N GLY A 139 -2.58 14.40 20.36
CA GLY A 139 -2.62 13.03 20.82
C GLY A 139 -1.25 12.42 21.17
N THR A 140 -1.22 11.10 21.26
CA THR A 140 0.00 10.30 21.47
C THR A 140 0.86 10.27 20.20
N GLN A 141 2.07 9.71 20.27
CA GLN A 141 3.00 9.68 19.15
C GLN A 141 2.37 9.08 17.88
N THR A 142 1.59 8.02 18.01
CA THR A 142 0.88 7.41 16.88
C THR A 142 -0.19 8.34 16.29
N ASP A 143 -0.92 9.08 17.13
CA ASP A 143 -1.93 10.06 16.67
C ASP A 143 -1.25 11.21 15.90
N ARG A 144 -0.14 11.73 16.42
CA ARG A 144 0.63 12.83 15.81
C ARG A 144 1.29 12.40 14.50
N ALA A 145 1.88 11.20 14.48
CA ALA A 145 2.44 10.61 13.27
C ALA A 145 1.37 10.45 12.18
N SER A 146 0.21 9.87 12.52
CA SER A 146 -0.91 9.68 11.57
C SER A 146 -1.44 11.02 11.04
N TYR A 147 -1.48 12.05 11.90
CA TYR A 147 -1.84 13.41 11.48
C TYR A 147 -0.85 13.98 10.48
N LEU A 148 0.45 13.88 10.76
CA LEU A 148 1.49 14.44 9.90
C LEU A 148 1.60 13.67 8.58
N ILE A 149 1.39 12.35 8.55
CA ILE A 149 1.25 11.60 7.29
C ILE A 149 0.02 12.09 6.50
N THR A 150 -1.12 12.32 7.16
CA THR A 150 -2.30 12.88 6.50
C THR A 150 -1.99 14.24 5.87
N LYS A 151 -1.36 15.15 6.60
CA LYS A 151 -1.04 16.51 6.13
C LYS A 151 0.05 16.56 5.07
N HIS A 152 1.15 15.84 5.28
CA HIS A 152 2.32 15.95 4.42
C HIS A 152 2.29 14.99 3.23
N VAL A 153 1.54 13.90 3.31
CA VAL A 153 1.51 12.86 2.26
C VAL A 153 0.14 12.80 1.58
N VAL A 154 -0.92 12.52 2.36
CA VAL A 154 -2.26 12.26 1.78
C VAL A 154 -2.87 13.50 1.13
N GLU A 155 -2.78 14.66 1.78
CA GLU A 155 -3.34 15.91 1.24
C GLU A 155 -2.58 16.43 0.01
N GLN A 156 -1.33 16.00 -0.18
CA GLN A 156 -0.47 16.44 -1.29
C GLN A 156 -0.44 15.47 -2.48
N CYS A 157 -0.94 14.24 -2.34
CA CYS A 157 -0.93 13.26 -3.42
C CYS A 157 -2.21 13.29 -4.28
N ASP A 158 -2.10 12.79 -5.50
CA ASP A 158 -3.25 12.49 -6.37
C ASP A 158 -3.69 11.03 -6.20
N HIS A 159 -2.72 10.14 -5.99
CA HIS A 159 -2.92 8.70 -5.81
C HIS A 159 -2.09 8.18 -4.62
N LEU A 160 -2.56 7.11 -3.99
CA LEU A 160 -1.85 6.46 -2.87
C LEU A 160 -1.84 4.94 -2.99
N ILE A 161 -0.69 4.33 -2.73
CA ILE A 161 -0.55 2.89 -2.49
C ILE A 161 -0.07 2.71 -1.05
N ASP A 162 -0.87 1.98 -0.27
CA ASP A 162 -0.58 1.60 1.11
C ASP A 162 -0.08 0.15 1.10
N LEU A 163 1.22 -0.04 1.30
CA LEU A 163 1.88 -1.34 1.23
C LEU A 163 2.00 -1.97 2.62
N HIS A 164 1.40 -3.14 2.77
CA HIS A 164 1.43 -3.97 3.96
C HIS A 164 2.01 -5.34 3.62
N GLY A 165 2.16 -6.18 4.64
CA GLY A 165 2.54 -7.57 4.53
C GLY A 165 2.13 -8.35 5.76
N GLY A 166 2.40 -9.66 5.79
CA GLY A 166 2.19 -10.42 7.00
C GLY A 166 3.18 -9.99 8.07
N ASP A 167 2.66 -9.52 9.21
CA ASP A 167 3.47 -9.29 10.40
C ASP A 167 4.08 -10.62 10.92
N ILE A 168 4.90 -10.60 11.98
CA ILE A 168 5.65 -11.78 12.47
C ILE A 168 4.73 -12.95 12.79
N ASP A 169 3.54 -12.68 13.30
CA ASP A 169 2.56 -13.72 13.64
C ASP A 169 1.68 -14.14 12.46
N GLU A 170 1.82 -13.53 11.29
CA GLU A 170 0.89 -13.62 10.18
C GLU A 170 1.51 -14.30 8.95
N SER A 171 0.74 -15.15 8.29
CA SER A 171 1.13 -15.75 7.00
C SER A 171 0.11 -15.35 5.95
N LEU A 172 0.42 -14.27 5.21
CA LEU A 172 -0.41 -13.76 4.13
C LEU A 172 0.02 -14.36 2.80
N ARG A 173 -0.94 -14.77 1.98
CA ARG A 173 -0.65 -14.86 0.54
C ARG A 173 -0.67 -13.45 -0.05
N PRO A 174 -0.06 -13.21 -1.22
CA PRO A 174 -0.18 -11.93 -1.88
C PRO A 174 -1.63 -11.63 -2.31
N TYR A 175 -2.16 -10.45 -2.01
CA TYR A 175 -3.45 -9.94 -2.52
C TYR A 175 -3.54 -8.40 -2.40
N SER A 176 -4.54 -7.81 -3.04
CA SER A 176 -4.83 -6.37 -2.94
C SER A 176 -6.24 -6.11 -2.44
N TYR A 177 -6.48 -4.94 -1.85
CA TYR A 177 -7.83 -4.42 -1.61
C TYR A 177 -8.21 -3.39 -2.66
N TRP A 178 -9.38 -3.57 -3.26
CA TRP A 178 -10.08 -2.54 -4.00
C TRP A 178 -11.24 -2.01 -3.16
N THR A 179 -11.09 -0.82 -2.60
CA THR A 179 -12.16 -0.12 -1.87
C THR A 179 -13.08 0.59 -2.85
N ARG A 180 -14.36 0.20 -2.83
CA ARG A 180 -15.42 0.90 -3.57
C ARG A 180 -15.99 2.02 -2.70
N THR A 181 -15.95 3.23 -3.22
CA THR A 181 -16.40 4.46 -2.54
C THR A 181 -17.80 4.89 -2.98
N GLY A 182 -18.31 4.33 -4.07
CA GLY A 182 -19.55 4.77 -4.72
C GLY A 182 -19.37 5.98 -5.64
N ARG A 183 -18.15 6.51 -5.76
CA ARG A 183 -17.80 7.58 -6.72
C ARG A 183 -17.19 6.94 -7.96
N ALA A 184 -17.97 6.88 -9.04
CA ALA A 184 -17.66 6.10 -10.23
C ALA A 184 -16.24 6.33 -10.78
N GLU A 185 -15.79 7.57 -10.92
CA GLU A 185 -14.45 7.84 -11.48
C GLU A 185 -13.32 7.42 -10.53
N GLN A 186 -13.47 7.67 -9.23
CA GLN A 186 -12.48 7.25 -8.24
C GLN A 186 -12.39 5.72 -8.17
N ASP A 187 -13.54 5.05 -8.18
CA ASP A 187 -13.64 3.58 -8.13
C ASP A 187 -13.05 2.95 -9.40
N ARG A 188 -13.26 3.58 -10.57
CA ARG A 188 -12.66 3.14 -11.83
C ARG A 188 -11.14 3.27 -11.80
N ILE A 189 -10.61 4.42 -11.37
CA ILE A 189 -9.16 4.62 -11.30
C ILE A 189 -8.52 3.66 -10.29
N SER A 190 -9.10 3.49 -9.09
CA SER A 190 -8.53 2.58 -8.08
C SER A 190 -8.64 1.11 -8.50
N ARG A 191 -9.68 0.74 -9.25
CA ARG A 191 -9.80 -0.59 -9.88
C ARG A 191 -8.67 -0.81 -10.88
N ASP A 192 -8.45 0.13 -11.78
CA ASP A 192 -7.39 0.00 -12.79
C ASP A 192 -6.00 0.02 -12.14
N MET A 193 -5.83 0.72 -11.01
CA MET A 193 -4.62 0.66 -10.19
C MET A 193 -4.38 -0.73 -9.60
N VAL A 194 -5.37 -1.39 -8.97
CA VAL A 194 -5.16 -2.76 -8.45
C VAL A 194 -4.87 -3.75 -9.59
N LEU A 195 -5.51 -3.58 -10.75
CA LEU A 195 -5.27 -4.44 -11.92
C LEU A 195 -3.85 -4.23 -12.48
N ALA A 196 -3.39 -2.98 -12.54
CA ALA A 196 -2.04 -2.64 -12.96
C ALA A 196 -0.98 -3.10 -11.94
N PHE A 197 -1.28 -3.06 -10.64
CA PHE A 197 -0.38 -3.54 -9.60
C PHE A 197 -0.10 -5.05 -9.77
N GLY A 198 -1.12 -5.83 -10.11
CA GLY A 198 -0.94 -7.18 -10.67
C GLY A 198 -0.87 -8.31 -9.65
N LEU A 199 -1.29 -8.11 -8.40
CA LEU A 199 -1.56 -9.25 -7.50
C LEU A 199 -2.85 -9.95 -7.94
N ASP A 200 -2.80 -11.26 -8.04
CA ASP A 200 -3.84 -12.06 -8.69
C ASP A 200 -5.12 -12.26 -7.88
N HIS A 201 -5.14 -11.86 -6.62
CA HIS A 201 -6.33 -11.91 -5.75
C HIS A 201 -6.67 -10.52 -5.28
N ILE A 202 -7.92 -10.12 -5.50
CA ILE A 202 -8.39 -8.77 -5.20
C ILE A 202 -9.61 -8.86 -4.31
N VAL A 203 -9.48 -8.36 -3.08
CA VAL A 203 -10.57 -8.22 -2.11
C VAL A 203 -11.36 -6.96 -2.40
N ILE A 204 -12.66 -7.11 -2.62
CA ILE A 204 -13.58 -5.99 -2.78
C ILE A 204 -14.01 -5.52 -1.39
N SER A 205 -13.67 -4.29 -1.03
CA SER A 205 -14.07 -3.68 0.23
C SER A 205 -15.17 -2.64 -0.02
N THR A 206 -16.28 -2.74 0.71
CA THR A 206 -17.43 -1.82 0.60
C THR A 206 -17.85 -1.20 1.93
N GLU A 207 -17.22 -1.60 3.04
CA GLU A 207 -17.64 -1.26 4.41
C GLU A 207 -16.72 -0.24 5.10
N ARG A 208 -15.90 0.49 4.33
CA ARG A 208 -14.99 1.50 4.89
C ARG A 208 -15.76 2.74 5.35
N PRO A 209 -15.34 3.42 6.45
CA PRO A 209 -15.89 4.72 6.82
C PRO A 209 -15.82 5.73 5.68
N THR A 210 -16.88 6.53 5.51
CA THR A 210 -16.99 7.52 4.43
C THR A 210 -16.71 8.95 4.87
N ASP A 211 -16.74 9.22 6.17
CA ASP A 211 -16.42 10.54 6.74
C ASP A 211 -14.88 10.74 6.79
N PRO A 212 -14.33 11.78 6.14
CA PRO A 212 -12.89 12.08 6.15
C PRO A 212 -12.29 12.32 7.54
N ASN A 213 -13.12 12.68 8.54
CA ASN A 213 -12.69 12.90 9.92
C ASN A 213 -12.79 11.63 10.78
N ALA A 214 -13.47 10.60 10.29
CA ALA A 214 -13.62 9.31 10.96
C ALA A 214 -13.04 8.15 10.12
N SER A 215 -12.16 8.46 9.16
CA SER A 215 -11.37 7.44 8.48
C SER A 215 -10.54 6.66 9.50
N ARG A 216 -10.11 5.44 9.16
CA ARG A 216 -9.38 4.57 10.11
C ARG A 216 -8.02 4.10 9.62
N TYR A 217 -7.91 3.91 8.32
CA TYR A 217 -6.74 3.36 7.64
C TYR A 217 -6.10 4.45 6.76
N LEU A 218 -4.83 4.29 6.40
CA LEU A 218 -4.16 5.26 5.52
C LEU A 218 -4.85 5.34 4.15
N GLU A 219 -5.05 4.18 3.51
CA GLU A 219 -5.82 4.09 2.25
C GLU A 219 -7.22 4.71 2.40
N ASN A 220 -7.92 4.43 3.50
CA ASN A 220 -9.25 4.99 3.74
C ASN A 220 -9.23 6.52 3.90
N THR A 221 -8.15 7.07 4.45
CA THR A 221 -7.96 8.52 4.62
C THR A 221 -7.73 9.20 3.28
N ALA A 222 -7.03 8.54 2.35
CA ALA A 222 -6.90 8.99 0.97
C ALA A 222 -8.23 8.88 0.22
N THR A 223 -8.92 7.74 0.31
CA THR A 223 -10.18 7.55 -0.42
C THR A 223 -11.26 8.53 0.00
N THR A 224 -11.44 8.75 1.30
CA THR A 224 -12.42 9.72 1.84
C THR A 224 -12.16 11.15 1.38
N ARG A 225 -10.91 11.48 0.99
CA ARG A 225 -10.49 12.78 0.43
C ARG A 225 -10.49 12.82 -1.10
N GLY A 226 -11.16 11.86 -1.74
CA GLY A 226 -11.33 11.81 -3.20
C GLY A 226 -10.09 11.33 -3.95
N LYS A 227 -9.07 10.81 -3.27
CA LYS A 227 -7.84 10.30 -3.89
C LYS A 227 -8.02 8.82 -4.23
N PRO A 228 -7.91 8.39 -5.50
CA PRO A 228 -7.88 6.96 -5.82
C PRO A 228 -6.68 6.29 -5.15
N SER A 229 -6.95 5.25 -4.36
CA SER A 229 -5.91 4.55 -3.61
C SER A 229 -6.21 3.08 -3.47
N ILE A 230 -5.17 2.30 -3.17
CA ILE A 230 -5.24 0.84 -3.02
C ILE A 230 -4.39 0.40 -1.82
N THR A 231 -4.75 -0.73 -1.22
CA THR A 231 -3.91 -1.44 -0.25
C THR A 231 -3.39 -2.72 -0.89
N VAL A 232 -2.13 -3.05 -0.66
CA VAL A 232 -1.50 -4.27 -1.17
C VAL A 232 -0.82 -5.01 -0.03
N GLU A 233 -0.89 -6.34 -0.09
CA GLU A 233 -0.48 -7.23 0.99
C GLU A 233 0.42 -8.31 0.40
N ALA A 234 1.68 -8.37 0.82
CA ALA A 234 2.58 -9.50 0.53
C ALA A 234 3.65 -9.63 1.60
N GLY A 235 4.03 -10.85 1.95
CA GLY A 235 4.96 -11.14 3.03
C GLY A 235 4.38 -12.05 4.10
N HIS A 236 5.25 -12.62 4.93
CA HIS A 236 4.85 -13.52 5.99
C HIS A 236 5.90 -13.70 7.08
N ALA A 237 5.44 -13.94 8.30
CA ALA A 237 6.19 -14.49 9.42
C ALA A 237 7.51 -13.76 9.71
N GLY A 238 7.56 -12.45 9.47
CA GLY A 238 8.76 -11.64 9.67
C GLY A 238 9.94 -12.01 8.75
N THR A 239 9.68 -12.69 7.63
CA THR A 239 10.70 -13.01 6.61
C THR A 239 10.63 -12.04 5.43
N VAL A 240 11.76 -11.89 4.74
CA VAL A 240 11.87 -11.07 3.52
C VAL A 240 12.08 -12.00 2.34
N ASP A 241 10.99 -12.60 1.85
CA ASP A 241 11.02 -13.43 0.64
C ASP A 241 11.27 -12.52 -0.59
N PRO A 242 12.29 -12.82 -1.43
CA PRO A 242 12.56 -12.04 -2.63
C PRO A 242 11.37 -11.91 -3.57
N ASN A 243 10.52 -12.94 -3.67
CA ASN A 243 9.34 -12.89 -4.54
C ASN A 243 8.31 -11.88 -4.02
N ASP A 244 8.06 -11.84 -2.71
CA ASP A 244 7.13 -10.88 -2.10
C ASP A 244 7.63 -9.45 -2.33
N VAL A 245 8.93 -9.22 -2.14
CA VAL A 245 9.58 -7.92 -2.39
C VAL A 245 9.47 -7.51 -3.86
N GLU A 246 9.75 -8.42 -4.79
CA GLU A 246 9.68 -8.17 -6.23
C GLU A 246 8.24 -7.87 -6.69
N MET A 247 7.26 -8.64 -6.22
CA MET A 247 5.84 -8.39 -6.51
C MET A 247 5.42 -6.98 -6.08
N LEU A 248 5.80 -6.56 -4.87
CA LEU A 248 5.46 -5.23 -4.35
C LEU A 248 6.16 -4.10 -5.14
N MET A 249 7.45 -4.27 -5.43
CA MET A 249 8.24 -3.28 -6.15
C MET A 249 7.77 -3.14 -7.62
N TYR A 250 7.62 -4.24 -8.35
CA TYR A 250 7.17 -4.21 -9.74
C TYR A 250 5.70 -3.79 -9.85
N GLY A 251 4.86 -4.12 -8.87
CA GLY A 251 3.49 -3.61 -8.79
C GLY A 251 3.43 -2.08 -8.72
N CYS A 252 4.28 -1.45 -7.88
CA CYS A 252 4.40 0.00 -7.85
C CYS A 252 4.83 0.58 -9.21
N LEU A 253 5.85 -0.01 -9.85
CA LEU A 253 6.32 0.43 -11.17
C LEU A 253 5.25 0.28 -12.25
N ASN A 254 4.44 -0.78 -12.21
CA ASN A 254 3.33 -0.97 -13.14
C ASN A 254 2.20 0.05 -12.92
N VAL A 255 1.86 0.37 -11.67
CA VAL A 255 0.92 1.46 -11.38
C VAL A 255 1.46 2.80 -11.89
N MET A 256 2.75 3.07 -11.71
CA MET A 256 3.38 4.28 -12.29
C MET A 256 3.27 4.32 -13.82
N ARG A 257 3.40 3.20 -14.53
CA ARG A 257 3.14 3.13 -15.99
C ARG A 257 1.67 3.36 -16.34
N TYR A 258 0.75 2.81 -15.55
CA TYR A 258 -0.69 3.04 -15.72
C TYR A 258 -1.03 4.54 -15.59
N LEU A 259 -0.49 5.19 -14.56
CA LEU A 259 -0.63 6.63 -14.30
C LEU A 259 0.21 7.52 -15.24
N LYS A 260 0.87 6.94 -16.26
CA LYS A 260 1.73 7.64 -17.23
C LYS A 260 2.90 8.40 -16.61
N MET A 261 3.34 7.97 -15.43
CA MET A 261 4.52 8.51 -14.75
C MET A 261 5.82 7.92 -15.30
N LEU A 262 5.79 6.70 -15.83
CA LEU A 262 6.92 6.01 -16.47
C LEU A 262 6.60 5.65 -17.93
N PRO A 263 7.62 5.50 -18.79
CA PRO A 263 7.42 5.04 -20.15
C PRO A 263 6.91 3.59 -20.20
N GLY A 264 6.24 3.26 -21.31
CA GLY A 264 5.63 1.95 -21.54
C GLY A 264 4.18 1.87 -21.07
N ASN A 265 3.58 0.69 -21.23
CA ASN A 265 2.22 0.41 -20.78
C ASN A 265 2.27 -0.51 -19.56
N ALA A 266 1.32 -0.33 -18.64
CA ALA A 266 1.10 -1.28 -17.56
C ALA A 266 0.52 -2.59 -18.14
N ALA A 267 1.03 -3.72 -17.66
CA ALA A 267 0.42 -5.01 -17.89
C ALA A 267 -0.66 -5.23 -16.83
N LEU A 268 -1.92 -4.97 -17.18
CA LEU A 268 -3.04 -5.23 -16.28
C LEU A 268 -3.28 -6.73 -16.20
N ILE A 269 -3.58 -7.23 -15.01
CA ILE A 269 -4.04 -8.61 -14.85
C ILE A 269 -5.42 -8.80 -15.50
N GLU A 270 -5.52 -9.73 -16.44
CA GLU A 270 -6.75 -9.96 -17.20
C GLU A 270 -7.79 -10.76 -16.40
N ASN A 271 -7.33 -11.76 -15.63
CA ASN A 271 -8.19 -12.71 -14.93
C ASN A 271 -7.90 -12.77 -13.42
N PRO A 272 -8.10 -11.68 -12.67
CA PRO A 272 -7.92 -11.71 -11.23
C PRO A 272 -9.02 -12.53 -10.55
N VAL A 273 -8.68 -13.12 -9.41
CA VAL A 273 -9.62 -13.77 -8.51
C VAL A 273 -10.25 -12.71 -7.62
N TRP A 274 -11.51 -12.37 -7.90
CA TRP A 274 -12.28 -11.43 -7.09
C TRP A 274 -12.81 -12.10 -5.81
N ILE A 275 -12.32 -11.63 -4.68
CA ILE A 275 -12.78 -12.02 -3.35
C ILE A 275 -13.87 -11.05 -2.93
N ARG A 276 -15.12 -11.54 -2.89
CA ARG A 276 -16.30 -10.71 -2.58
C ARG A 276 -16.57 -10.59 -1.09
N GLN A 277 -16.11 -11.56 -0.32
CA GLN A 277 -16.32 -11.61 1.11
C GLN A 277 -15.11 -12.23 1.79
N LEU A 278 -14.72 -11.66 2.92
CA LEU A 278 -13.78 -12.26 3.85
C LEU A 278 -14.53 -12.85 5.03
N VAL A 279 -14.17 -14.07 5.40
CA VAL A 279 -14.67 -14.73 6.60
C VAL A 279 -13.49 -15.12 7.47
N THR A 280 -13.51 -14.62 8.70
CA THR A 280 -12.42 -14.80 9.66
C THR A 280 -12.86 -15.72 10.78
N VAL A 281 -11.98 -16.61 11.21
CA VAL A 281 -12.16 -17.45 12.39
C VAL A 281 -11.21 -16.97 13.47
N ALA A 282 -11.75 -16.67 14.65
CA ALA A 282 -10.97 -16.36 15.85
C ALA A 282 -10.83 -17.60 16.74
N SER A 283 -9.77 -17.65 17.54
CA SER A 283 -9.62 -18.68 18.55
C SER A 283 -10.61 -18.48 19.70
N GLU A 284 -11.29 -19.53 20.14
CA GLU A 284 -12.10 -19.48 21.37
C GLU A 284 -11.28 -19.80 22.63
N GLN A 285 -10.02 -20.21 22.47
CA GLN A 285 -9.13 -20.63 23.54
C GLN A 285 -7.74 -19.97 23.43
N THR A 286 -7.05 -19.83 24.56
CA THR A 286 -5.63 -19.45 24.62
C THR A 286 -4.78 -20.70 24.71
N GLY A 287 -3.69 -20.77 23.93
CA GLY A 287 -2.79 -21.91 23.97
C GLY A 287 -1.81 -21.97 22.81
N ILE A 288 -1.52 -23.19 22.36
CA ILE A 288 -0.60 -23.46 21.24
C ILE A 288 -1.41 -23.84 20.00
N PHE A 289 -1.37 -23.00 18.98
CA PHE A 289 -2.01 -23.22 17.69
C PHE A 289 -1.16 -24.10 16.77
N TYR A 290 -1.81 -25.07 16.15
CA TYR A 290 -1.23 -25.96 15.14
C TYR A 290 -2.03 -25.82 13.83
N PRO A 291 -1.50 -25.13 12.82
CA PRO A 291 -2.15 -25.03 11.52
C PRO A 291 -2.20 -26.40 10.83
N GLN A 292 -3.30 -26.68 10.14
CA GLN A 292 -3.48 -27.88 9.30
C GLN A 292 -3.57 -27.54 7.80
N VAL A 293 -3.58 -26.25 7.47
CA VAL A 293 -3.55 -25.71 6.11
C VAL A 293 -2.50 -24.60 6.02
N LYS A 294 -2.21 -24.15 4.80
CA LYS A 294 -1.30 -23.01 4.55
C LYS A 294 -2.06 -21.87 3.90
N ARG A 295 -1.49 -20.66 3.93
CA ARG A 295 -1.93 -19.57 3.04
C ARG A 295 -2.02 -20.04 1.59
N GLY A 296 -3.00 -19.53 0.85
CA GLY A 296 -3.28 -19.93 -0.54
C GLY A 296 -4.00 -21.28 -0.70
N THR A 297 -4.16 -22.07 0.36
CA THR A 297 -4.94 -23.33 0.29
C THR A 297 -6.40 -23.02 0.02
N TYR A 298 -7.05 -23.76 -0.87
CA TYR A 298 -8.51 -23.76 -0.96
C TYR A 298 -9.09 -24.72 0.09
N VAL A 299 -10.02 -24.25 0.91
CA VAL A 299 -10.68 -25.03 1.96
C VAL A 299 -12.17 -25.16 1.69
N GLU A 300 -12.75 -26.28 2.10
CA GLU A 300 -14.19 -26.51 2.06
C GLU A 300 -14.84 -26.15 3.40
N LYS A 301 -16.10 -25.72 3.36
CA LYS A 301 -16.89 -25.49 4.58
C LYS A 301 -16.88 -26.75 5.47
N GLY A 302 -16.55 -26.58 6.75
CA GLY A 302 -16.45 -27.63 7.76
C GLY A 302 -15.07 -28.30 7.86
N MET A 303 -14.19 -28.07 6.88
CA MET A 303 -12.80 -28.57 6.90
C MET A 303 -12.07 -28.04 8.13
N MET A 304 -11.34 -28.93 8.83
CA MET A 304 -10.48 -28.52 9.94
C MET A 304 -9.27 -27.77 9.39
N VAL A 305 -9.07 -26.54 9.85
CA VAL A 305 -7.97 -25.66 9.39
C VAL A 305 -6.83 -25.58 10.40
N GLY A 306 -7.08 -26.00 11.63
CA GLY A 306 -6.10 -26.05 12.70
C GLY A 306 -6.75 -26.46 14.02
N TYR A 307 -5.93 -26.58 15.05
CA TYR A 307 -6.41 -26.83 16.42
C TYR A 307 -5.52 -26.12 17.43
N VAL A 308 -6.02 -25.96 18.65
CA VAL A 308 -5.28 -25.38 19.78
C VAL A 308 -5.15 -26.41 20.88
N THR A 309 -3.97 -26.52 21.47
CA THR A 309 -3.74 -27.28 22.70
C THR A 309 -3.51 -26.35 23.88
N ASP A 310 -3.68 -26.87 25.09
CA ASP A 310 -3.06 -26.27 26.26
C ASP A 310 -1.52 -26.39 26.20
N TYR A 311 -0.83 -25.93 27.24
CA TYR A 311 0.63 -25.92 27.31
C TYR A 311 1.27 -27.28 27.62
N VAL A 312 0.47 -28.35 27.75
CA VAL A 312 0.95 -29.73 27.95
C VAL A 312 0.47 -30.69 26.85
N GLY A 313 -0.11 -30.15 25.77
CA GLY A 313 -0.46 -30.89 24.56
C GLY A 313 -1.89 -31.46 24.53
N LYS A 314 -2.74 -31.18 25.52
CA LYS A 314 -4.16 -31.55 25.44
C LYS A 314 -4.87 -30.65 24.45
N LYS A 315 -5.49 -31.21 23.42
CA LYS A 315 -6.33 -30.45 22.48
C LYS A 315 -7.55 -29.86 23.22
N ILE A 316 -7.74 -28.54 23.09
CA ILE A 316 -8.80 -27.78 23.77
C ILE A 316 -9.73 -27.02 22.80
N PHE A 317 -9.35 -26.92 21.51
CA PHE A 317 -10.18 -26.28 20.49
C PHE A 317 -9.84 -26.79 19.09
N GLU A 318 -10.84 -26.89 18.21
CA GLU A 318 -10.68 -27.18 16.79
C GLU A 318 -11.22 -26.01 15.97
N ALA A 319 -10.38 -25.42 15.13
CA ALA A 319 -10.79 -24.40 14.18
C ALA A 319 -11.26 -25.07 12.88
N ARG A 320 -12.47 -24.72 12.44
CA ARG A 320 -13.06 -25.23 11.20
C ARG A 320 -13.44 -24.08 10.28
N ALA A 321 -13.30 -24.29 8.98
CA ALA A 321 -13.67 -23.31 7.97
C ALA A 321 -15.20 -23.08 7.95
N PRO A 322 -15.70 -21.87 8.21
CA PRO A 322 -17.14 -21.58 8.19
C PRO A 322 -17.73 -21.50 6.77
N ALA A 323 -16.87 -21.33 5.76
CA ALA A 323 -17.22 -21.23 4.35
C ALA A 323 -16.11 -21.83 3.48
N SER A 324 -16.45 -22.20 2.25
CA SER A 324 -15.46 -22.61 1.26
C SER A 324 -14.80 -21.40 0.61
N GLY A 325 -13.49 -21.48 0.35
CA GLY A 325 -12.76 -20.37 -0.24
C GLY A 325 -11.25 -20.54 -0.12
N VAL A 326 -10.51 -19.50 -0.52
CA VAL A 326 -9.04 -19.48 -0.46
C VAL A 326 -8.56 -18.84 0.84
N VAL A 327 -7.60 -19.47 1.50
CA VAL A 327 -6.98 -18.93 2.72
C VAL A 327 -6.12 -17.72 2.36
N LEU A 328 -6.53 -16.51 2.74
CA LEU A 328 -5.75 -15.28 2.54
C LEU A 328 -4.71 -15.08 3.64
N TYR A 329 -5.09 -15.39 4.88
CA TYR A 329 -4.31 -15.26 6.09
C TYR A 329 -4.41 -16.56 6.89
N ILE A 330 -3.31 -17.01 7.49
CA ILE A 330 -3.33 -17.94 8.62
C ILE A 330 -2.25 -17.54 9.63
N ARG A 331 -2.52 -17.76 10.93
CA ARG A 331 -1.53 -17.56 12.00
C ARG A 331 -0.26 -18.36 11.69
N ALA A 332 0.88 -17.69 11.67
CA ALA A 332 2.18 -18.25 11.31
C ALA A 332 2.91 -18.90 12.50
N VAL A 333 2.58 -18.46 13.72
CA VAL A 333 3.28 -18.81 14.96
C VAL A 333 2.38 -19.61 15.91
N PRO A 334 2.96 -20.43 16.80
CA PRO A 334 2.19 -21.26 17.72
C PRO A 334 1.43 -20.47 18.79
N SER A 335 1.90 -19.30 19.19
CA SER A 335 1.20 -18.50 20.21
C SER A 335 -0.16 -18.07 19.70
N ILE A 336 -1.24 -18.28 20.46
CA ILE A 336 -2.59 -17.74 20.16
C ILE A 336 -3.32 -17.44 21.47
N ASN A 337 -3.98 -16.29 21.53
CA ASN A 337 -4.91 -15.94 22.60
C ASN A 337 -6.37 -16.11 22.17
N LYS A 338 -7.26 -16.31 23.15
CA LYS A 338 -8.71 -16.23 22.91
C LYS A 338 -9.06 -14.88 22.28
N GLY A 339 -9.80 -14.93 21.17
CA GLY A 339 -10.22 -13.77 20.38
C GLY A 339 -9.27 -13.38 19.26
N GLU A 340 -8.04 -13.91 19.23
CA GLU A 340 -7.10 -13.64 18.13
C GLU A 340 -7.49 -14.40 16.87
N THR A 341 -7.25 -13.78 15.72
CA THR A 341 -7.53 -14.36 14.41
C THR A 341 -6.64 -15.56 14.14
N ILE A 342 -7.26 -16.68 13.75
CA ILE A 342 -6.57 -17.90 13.31
C ILE A 342 -6.39 -17.89 11.80
N ILE A 343 -7.46 -17.59 11.07
CA ILE A 343 -7.49 -17.70 9.60
C ILE A 343 -8.48 -16.70 9.02
N SER A 344 -8.18 -16.15 7.84
CA SER A 344 -9.13 -15.41 7.01
C SER A 344 -9.27 -16.10 5.67
N ILE A 345 -10.51 -16.41 5.29
CA ILE A 345 -10.86 -17.13 4.07
C ILE A 345 -11.57 -16.15 3.13
N GLY A 346 -11.03 -16.00 1.94
CA GLY A 346 -11.65 -15.25 0.85
C GLY A 346 -12.63 -16.12 0.08
N ILE A 347 -13.91 -15.71 0.07
CA ILE A 347 -14.94 -16.33 -0.76
C ILE A 347 -14.82 -15.74 -2.17
N VAL A 348 -14.47 -16.61 -3.12
CA VAL A 348 -14.37 -16.26 -4.53
C VAL A 348 -15.77 -16.02 -5.09
N GLY A 349 -15.97 -14.91 -5.78
CA GLY A 349 -17.20 -14.70 -6.56
C GLY A 349 -17.22 -15.65 -7.75
N GLY A 350 -18.34 -16.35 -7.99
CA GLY A 350 -18.54 -17.06 -9.26
C GLY A 350 -18.32 -16.10 -10.44
N GLY A 351 -17.68 -16.59 -11.51
CA GLY A 351 -17.09 -15.83 -12.63
C GLY A 351 -18.06 -15.04 -13.53
N GLY A 352 -19.01 -14.31 -12.94
CA GLY A 352 -19.71 -13.23 -13.61
C GLY A 352 -18.87 -11.97 -13.53
N VAL A 353 -18.70 -11.32 -14.69
CA VAL A 353 -18.12 -9.98 -14.83
C VAL A 353 -18.67 -9.09 -13.73
N ILE A 354 -17.78 -8.58 -12.87
CA ILE A 354 -18.12 -7.55 -11.90
C ILE A 354 -18.13 -6.26 -12.71
N GLU A 355 -19.30 -5.92 -13.25
CA GLU A 355 -19.58 -4.63 -13.89
C GLU A 355 -19.54 -3.49 -12.87
#